data_AF-A0A9X5X687-F1
#
_entry.id   AF-A0A9X5X687-F1
#
_cell.length_a   1.000
_cell.length_b   1.000
_cell.length_c   1.000
_cell.angle_alpha   90.00
_cell.angle_beta   90.00
_cell.angle_gamma   90.00
#
_symmetry.space_group_name_H-M   'P 1'
#
loop_
_entity.id
_entity.type
_entity.pdbx_description
1 polymer ?
#
loop_
_entity_poly.entity_id
_entity_poly.type
_entity_poly.pdbx_seq_one_letter_code
_entity_poly.pdbx_strand_id
1 'polypeptide(L)'
;TEPSERPKAFGIFSALGGAGGAIGLLVGGMLTEWASWRWVMYVNVVFAVPALIGALLLLAKPVITKKPKLDIPGIVVVSAALFAIVYGFAHVESTSWTNPVALGSMIVGAVLLAVFVWLESRVAHPLLPLRVVLDRTRGGSFVAVFVIGMGM
;
A
#
# COMPACT_ATOMS: atom_id res chain seq x y z
N THR A 1 3.60 -17.31 -19.97
CA THR A 1 2.27 -17.06 -19.40
C THR A 1 1.41 -16.56 -20.51
N GLU A 2 0.32 -17.27 -20.82
CA GLU A 2 -0.61 -16.82 -21.86
C GLU A 2 -1.23 -15.47 -21.45
N PRO A 3 -1.24 -14.44 -22.32
CA PRO A 3 -1.76 -13.11 -21.99
C PRO A 3 -3.23 -13.09 -21.54
N SER A 4 -4.02 -14.10 -21.91
CA SER A 4 -5.45 -14.26 -21.60
C SER A 4 -5.76 -14.73 -20.18
N GLU A 5 -4.83 -15.41 -19.51
CA GLU A 5 -5.05 -15.96 -18.16
C GLU A 5 -4.85 -14.92 -17.05
N ARG A 6 -4.05 -13.87 -17.31
CA ARG A 6 -3.79 -12.81 -16.32
C ARG A 6 -5.06 -12.01 -15.96
N PRO A 7 -5.86 -11.50 -16.92
CA PRO A 7 -7.09 -10.78 -16.59
C PRO A 7 -8.10 -11.63 -15.82
N LYS A 8 -8.23 -12.92 -16.15
CA LYS A 8 -9.10 -13.85 -15.42
C LYS A 8 -8.63 -14.05 -13.98
N ALA A 9 -7.33 -14.25 -13.78
CA ALA A 9 -6.76 -14.39 -12.44
C ALA A 9 -6.97 -13.12 -11.60
N PHE A 10 -6.74 -11.93 -12.17
CA PHE A 10 -7.03 -10.66 -11.50
C PHE A 10 -8.54 -10.49 -11.22
N GLY A 11 -9.41 -10.90 -12.14
CA GLY A 11 -10.87 -10.85 -11.94
C GLY A 11 -11.34 -11.74 -10.79
N ILE A 12 -10.86 -12.99 -10.72
CA ILE A 12 -11.16 -13.90 -9.60
C ILE A 12 -10.60 -13.34 -8.29
N PHE A 13 -9.37 -12.83 -8.30
CA PHE A 13 -8.76 -12.21 -7.13
C PHE A 13 -9.56 -11.03 -6.60
N SER A 14 -9.98 -10.12 -7.49
CA SER A 14 -10.81 -8.96 -7.12
C SER A 14 -12.19 -9.37 -6.62
N ALA A 15 -12.83 -10.38 -7.24
CA ALA A 15 -14.11 -10.90 -6.80
C ALA A 15 -14.03 -11.53 -5.40
N LEU A 16 -12.99 -12.34 -5.15
CA LEU A 16 -12.72 -12.91 -3.83
C LEU A 16 -12.40 -11.83 -2.80
N GLY A 17 -11.64 -10.79 -3.18
CA GLY A 17 -11.36 -9.65 -2.31
C GLY A 17 -12.63 -8.91 -1.88
N GLY A 18 -13.52 -8.61 -2.84
CA GLY A 18 -14.80 -7.95 -2.55
C GLY A 18 -15.74 -8.81 -1.71
N ALA A 19 -15.92 -10.09 -2.07
CA ALA A 19 -16.74 -11.02 -1.31
C ALA A 19 -16.17 -11.26 0.10
N GLY A 20 -14.85 -11.38 0.22
CA GLY A 20 -14.14 -11.53 1.49
C GLY A 20 -14.34 -10.32 2.40
N GLY A 21 -14.38 -9.09 1.87
CA GLY A 21 -14.70 -7.89 2.64
C GLY A 21 -16.10 -7.92 3.24
N ALA A 22 -17.12 -8.25 2.43
CA ALA A 22 -18.51 -8.33 2.89
C ALA A 22 -18.71 -9.45 3.93
N ILE A 23 -18.20 -10.66 3.64
CA ILE A 23 -18.27 -11.80 4.56
C ILE A 23 -17.48 -11.50 5.84
N GLY A 24 -16.31 -10.87 5.71
CA GLY A 24 -15.45 -10.51 6.83
C GLY A 24 -16.11 -9.54 7.81
N LEU A 25 -16.90 -8.58 7.32
CA LEU A 25 -17.66 -7.67 8.18
C LEU A 25 -18.75 -8.41 8.97
N LEU A 26 -19.52 -9.28 8.30
CA LEU A 26 -20.58 -10.07 8.96
C LEU A 26 -19.99 -11.01 10.01
N VAL A 27 -18.99 -11.79 9.61
CA VAL A 27 -18.30 -12.75 10.48
C VAL A 27 -17.59 -12.01 11.62
N GLY A 28 -16.92 -10.89 11.35
CA GLY A 28 -16.27 -10.06 12.36
C GLY A 28 -17.24 -9.52 13.41
N GLY A 29 -18.43 -9.08 12.98
CA GLY A 29 -19.51 -8.67 13.90
C GLY A 29 -19.97 -9.82 14.79
N MET A 30 -20.26 -10.97 14.20
CA MET A 30 -20.69 -12.18 14.93
C MET A 30 -19.64 -12.66 15.93
N LEU A 31 -18.35 -12.70 15.55
CA LEU A 31 -17.27 -13.11 16.46
C LEU A 31 -17.08 -12.11 17.61
N THR A 32 -17.30 -10.82 17.36
CA THR A 32 -17.21 -9.80 18.41
C THR A 32 -18.36 -9.94 19.42
N GLU A 33 -19.56 -10.22 18.94
CA GLU A 33 -20.76 -10.36 19.77
C GLU A 33 -20.78 -11.68 20.56
N TRP A 34 -20.42 -12.81 19.92
CA TRP A 34 -20.59 -14.14 20.52
C TRP A 34 -19.36 -14.64 21.27
N ALA A 35 -18.17 -14.13 20.95
CA ALA A 35 -16.93 -14.57 21.56
C ALA A 35 -16.19 -13.41 22.22
N SER A 36 -15.43 -12.65 21.44
CA SER A 36 -14.81 -11.38 21.85
C SER A 36 -14.07 -10.76 20.66
N TRP A 37 -13.80 -9.46 20.76
CA TRP A 37 -12.98 -8.74 19.78
C TRP A 37 -11.61 -9.39 19.49
N ARG A 38 -11.04 -10.14 20.45
CA ARG A 38 -9.75 -10.83 20.29
C ARG A 38 -9.81 -11.91 19.22
N TRP A 39 -10.97 -12.55 19.05
CA TRP A 39 -11.14 -13.57 18.03
C TRP A 39 -11.09 -13.03 16.61
N VAL A 40 -11.48 -11.78 16.40
CA VAL A 40 -11.29 -11.09 15.12
C VAL A 40 -9.80 -11.02 14.76
N MET A 41 -8.91 -10.88 15.76
CA MET A 41 -7.46 -10.93 15.54
C MET A 41 -6.96 -12.36 15.29
N TYR A 42 -7.47 -13.36 16.01
CA TYR A 42 -7.08 -14.77 15.81
C TYR A 42 -7.44 -15.33 14.43
N VAL A 43 -8.52 -14.84 13.81
CA VAL A 43 -8.89 -15.21 12.43
C VAL A 43 -7.73 -14.96 11.46
N ASN A 44 -7.01 -13.84 11.60
CA ASN A 44 -5.83 -13.57 10.76
C ASN A 44 -4.77 -14.68 10.89
N VAL A 45 -4.54 -15.19 12.09
CA VAL A 45 -3.58 -16.29 12.34
C VAL A 45 -4.02 -17.58 11.67
N VAL A 46 -5.33 -17.90 11.74
CA VAL A 46 -5.91 -19.10 11.11
C VAL A 46 -5.68 -19.11 9.61
N PHE A 47 -5.71 -17.96 8.94
CA PHE A 47 -5.40 -17.86 7.51
C PHE A 47 -3.90 -17.71 7.21
N ALA A 48 -3.16 -16.96 8.04
CA ALA A 48 -1.75 -16.71 7.82
C ALA A 48 -0.89 -17.97 7.97
N VAL A 49 -1.21 -18.87 8.91
CA VAL A 49 -0.41 -20.08 9.15
C VAL A 49 -0.45 -21.04 7.96
N PRO A 50 -1.62 -21.46 7.43
CA PRO A 50 -1.68 -22.29 6.23
C PRO A 50 -1.07 -21.61 5.00
N ALA A 51 -1.27 -20.29 4.84
CA ALA A 51 -0.66 -19.55 3.74
C ALA A 51 0.88 -19.54 3.83
N LEU A 52 1.43 -19.35 5.03
CA LEU A 52 2.88 -19.42 5.28
C LEU A 52 3.42 -20.83 5.01
N ILE A 53 2.74 -21.87 5.49
CA ILE A 53 3.13 -23.26 5.23
C ILE A 53 3.12 -23.54 3.73
N GLY A 54 2.04 -23.21 3.04
CA GLY A 54 1.92 -23.35 1.59
C GLY A 54 3.01 -22.56 0.86
N ALA A 55 3.33 -21.35 1.33
CA ALA A 55 4.38 -20.55 0.74
C ALA A 55 5.76 -21.21 0.86
N LEU A 56 6.10 -21.71 2.05
CA LEU A 56 7.36 -22.39 2.31
C LEU A 56 7.51 -23.70 1.53
N LEU A 57 6.41 -24.42 1.31
CA LEU A 57 6.40 -25.71 0.62
C LEU A 57 6.33 -25.60 -0.92
N LEU A 58 5.60 -24.60 -1.43
CA LEU A 58 5.23 -24.53 -2.85
C LEU A 58 5.96 -23.45 -3.63
N LEU A 59 6.47 -22.38 -3.00
CA LEU A 59 7.23 -21.38 -3.75
C LEU A 59 8.63 -21.90 -4.08
N ALA A 60 8.90 -22.08 -5.37
CA ALA A 60 10.25 -22.30 -5.87
C ALA A 60 11.14 -21.11 -5.51
N LYS A 61 12.36 -21.38 -5.02
CA LYS A 61 13.35 -20.33 -4.75
C LYS A 61 13.64 -19.59 -6.07
N PRO A 62 13.37 -18.28 -6.15
CA PRO A 62 13.67 -17.53 -7.36
C PRO A 62 15.18 -17.52 -7.57
N VAL A 63 15.64 -17.89 -8.76
CA VAL A 63 17.02 -17.69 -9.18
C VAL A 63 17.19 -16.18 -9.38
N ILE A 64 17.69 -15.49 -8.35
CA ILE A 64 17.95 -14.05 -8.41
C ILE A 64 19.18 -13.83 -9.30
N THR A 65 18.96 -13.60 -10.59
CA THR A 65 20.01 -13.41 -11.59
C THR A 65 20.70 -12.05 -11.51
N LYS A 66 20.03 -11.04 -10.92
CA LYS A 66 20.62 -9.74 -10.58
C LYS A 66 19.95 -9.20 -9.31
N LYS A 67 20.75 -8.82 -8.30
CA LYS A 67 20.26 -8.00 -7.20
C LYS A 67 20.03 -6.58 -7.75
N PRO A 68 18.79 -6.07 -7.78
CA PRO A 68 18.58 -4.66 -8.10
C PRO A 68 19.32 -3.83 -7.05
N LYS A 69 20.02 -2.78 -7.49
CA LYS A 69 20.61 -1.82 -6.55
C LYS A 69 19.47 -1.03 -5.92
N LEU A 70 19.38 -1.07 -4.61
CA LEU A 70 18.35 -0.38 -3.84
C LEU A 70 18.67 1.12 -3.79
N ASP A 71 17.72 1.97 -4.19
CA ASP A 71 17.83 3.42 -4.01
C ASP A 71 17.50 3.80 -2.57
N ILE A 72 18.47 3.62 -1.67
CA ILE A 72 18.34 3.95 -0.25
C ILE A 72 17.98 5.44 -0.05
N PRO A 73 18.63 6.42 -0.74
CA PRO A 73 18.24 7.82 -0.66
C PRO A 73 16.76 8.05 -1.02
N GLY A 74 16.29 7.49 -2.13
CA GLY A 74 14.89 7.58 -2.55
C GLY A 74 13.94 7.03 -1.50
N ILE A 75 14.24 5.86 -0.92
CA ILE A 75 13.45 5.22 0.15
C ILE A 75 13.35 6.13 1.37
N VAL A 76 14.48 6.65 1.86
CA VAL A 76 14.49 7.48 3.06
C VAL A 76 13.68 8.76 2.84
N VAL A 77 13.84 9.41 1.69
CA VAL A 77 13.12 10.65 1.37
C VAL A 77 11.62 10.41 1.25
N VAL A 78 11.17 9.38 0.52
CA VAL A 78 9.74 9.11 0.36
C VAL A 78 9.10 8.66 1.68
N SER A 79 9.78 7.83 2.48
CA SER A 79 9.30 7.43 3.79
C SER A 79 9.16 8.62 4.74
N ALA A 80 10.15 9.52 4.78
CA ALA A 80 10.08 10.73 5.57
C ALA A 80 8.97 11.68 5.10
N ALA A 81 8.79 11.80 3.78
CA ALA A 81 7.73 12.63 3.20
C ALA A 81 6.34 12.13 3.59
N LEU A 82 6.07 10.84 3.42
CA LEU A 82 4.79 10.21 3.80
C LEU A 82 4.56 10.31 5.30
N PHE A 83 5.59 10.07 6.11
CA PHE A 83 5.50 10.22 7.56
C PHE A 83 5.11 11.65 7.95
N ALA A 84 5.76 12.66 7.38
CA ALA A 84 5.48 14.06 7.68
C ALA A 84 4.05 14.48 7.31
N ILE A 85 3.54 14.00 6.16
CA ILE A 85 2.16 14.28 5.72
C ILE A 85 1.14 13.61 6.66
N VAL A 86 1.31 12.31 6.93
CA VAL A 86 0.41 11.55 7.81
C VAL A 86 0.44 12.12 9.23
N TYR A 87 1.63 12.46 9.73
CA TYR A 87 1.80 13.11 11.03
C TYR A 87 1.07 14.45 11.07
N GLY A 88 1.19 15.27 10.02
CA GLY A 88 0.48 16.55 9.92
C GLY A 88 -1.04 16.35 10.04
N PHE A 89 -1.62 15.44 9.26
CA PHE A 89 -3.06 15.16 9.33
C PHE A 89 -3.51 14.63 10.71
N ALA A 90 -2.76 13.69 11.31
CA ALA A 90 -3.06 13.18 12.65
C ALA A 90 -3.00 14.30 13.72
N HIS A 91 -2.10 15.27 13.53
CA HIS A 91 -1.97 16.41 14.44
C HIS A 91 -3.07 17.47 14.24
N VAL A 92 -3.59 17.63 13.01
CA VAL A 92 -4.76 18.47 12.74
C VAL A 92 -6.00 17.93 13.46
N GLU A 93 -6.22 16.61 13.44
CA GLU A 93 -7.37 15.97 14.09
C GLU A 93 -7.44 16.27 15.60
N SER A 94 -6.28 16.27 16.27
CA SER A 94 -6.18 16.49 17.72
C SER A 94 -6.08 17.95 18.13
N THR A 95 -5.67 18.85 17.23
CA THR A 95 -5.47 20.28 17.54
C THR A 95 -6.38 21.17 16.70
N SER A 96 -5.89 21.62 15.55
CA SER A 96 -6.60 22.50 14.61
C SER A 96 -5.73 22.71 13.37
N TRP A 97 -6.38 23.09 12.26
CA TRP A 97 -5.74 23.38 10.98
C TRP A 97 -4.71 24.52 11.03
N THR A 98 -4.83 25.43 12.00
CA THR A 98 -3.92 26.57 12.19
C THR A 98 -2.68 26.24 13.03
N ASN A 99 -2.52 24.99 13.50
CA ASN A 99 -1.34 24.60 14.26
C ASN A 99 -0.07 24.71 13.36
N PRO A 100 0.94 25.51 13.73
CA PRO A 100 2.16 25.67 12.95
C PRO A 100 2.92 24.35 12.73
N VAL A 101 2.83 23.40 13.66
CA VAL A 101 3.47 22.08 13.57
C VAL A 101 2.78 21.21 12.52
N ALA A 102 1.45 21.25 12.47
CA ALA A 102 0.67 20.52 11.47
C ALA A 102 0.93 21.06 10.06
N LEU A 103 0.86 22.37 9.87
CA LEU A 103 1.17 23.01 8.58
C LEU A 103 2.63 22.81 8.18
N GLY A 104 3.56 22.97 9.14
CA GLY A 104 4.98 22.78 8.91
C GLY A 104 5.32 21.37 8.46
N SER A 105 4.77 20.34 9.11
CA SER A 105 4.98 18.94 8.72
C SER A 105 4.38 18.62 7.36
N MET A 106 3.19 19.15 7.01
CA MET A 106 2.61 18.98 5.68
C MET A 106 3.44 19.67 4.58
N ILE A 107 3.94 20.89 4.82
CA ILE A 107 4.81 21.60 3.88
C ILE A 107 6.12 20.85 3.70
N VAL A 108 6.77 20.42 4.79
CA VAL A 108 8.00 19.62 4.75
C VAL A 108 7.77 18.33 3.97
N GLY A 109 6.65 17.65 4.19
CA GLY A 109 6.26 16.46 3.45
C GLY A 109 6.11 16.71 1.95
N ALA A 110 5.42 17.79 1.56
CA ALA A 110 5.26 18.18 0.16
C ALA A 110 6.62 18.51 -0.50
N VAL A 111 7.51 19.21 0.21
CA VAL A 111 8.87 19.52 -0.26
C VAL A 111 9.68 18.23 -0.42
N LEU A 112 9.63 17.31 0.55
CA LEU A 112 10.32 16.02 0.46
C LEU A 112 9.80 15.17 -0.69
N LEU A 113 8.49 15.20 -0.99
CA LEU A 113 7.94 14.54 -2.19
C LEU A 113 8.51 15.16 -3.48
N ALA A 114 8.61 16.48 -3.56
CA ALA A 114 9.23 17.14 -4.72
C ALA A 114 10.71 16.76 -4.87
N VAL A 115 11.45 16.69 -3.74
CA VAL A 115 12.84 16.22 -3.71
C VAL A 115 12.94 14.75 -4.13
N PHE A 116 12.01 13.89 -3.72
CA PHE A 116 11.94 12.50 -4.15
C PHE A 116 11.75 12.38 -5.67
N VAL A 117 10.80 13.13 -6.25
CA VAL A 117 10.58 13.16 -7.70
C VAL A 117 11.84 13.63 -8.44
N TRP A 118 12.53 14.64 -7.89
CA TRP A 118 13.78 15.12 -8.46
C TRP A 118 14.91 14.09 -8.37
N LEU A 119 15.07 13.40 -7.23
CA LEU A 119 16.04 12.32 -7.06
C LEU A 119 15.77 11.17 -8.03
N GLU A 120 14.53 10.70 -8.12
CA GLU A 120 14.11 9.63 -9.03
C GLU A 120 14.36 9.99 -10.50
N SER A 121 14.28 11.27 -10.87
CA SER A 121 14.61 11.72 -12.23
C SER A 121 16.11 11.62 -12.57
N ARG A 122 16.98 11.54 -11.55
CA ARG A 122 18.45 11.55 -11.66
C ARG A 122 19.11 10.20 -11.40
N VAL A 123 18.42 9.28 -10.71
CA VAL A 123 18.97 7.98 -10.31
C VAL A 123 18.95 6.99 -11.49
N ALA A 124 20.02 6.21 -11.65
CA ALA A 124 20.18 5.23 -12.75
C ALA A 124 19.26 3.99 -12.61
N HIS A 125 18.78 3.72 -11.40
CA HIS A 125 17.83 2.66 -11.07
C HIS A 125 16.66 3.24 -10.25
N PRO A 126 15.76 4.01 -10.88
CA PRO A 126 14.63 4.64 -10.20
C PRO A 126 13.70 3.55 -9.60
N LEU A 127 13.23 3.74 -8.35
CA LEU A 127 12.21 2.89 -7.74
C LEU A 127 10.87 3.07 -8.46
N LEU A 128 10.62 4.27 -8.97
CA LEU A 128 9.41 4.63 -9.69
C LEU A 128 9.83 5.34 -10.99
N PRO A 129 10.00 4.59 -12.10
CA PRO A 129 10.28 5.20 -13.38
C PRO A 129 9.14 6.16 -13.70
N LEU A 130 9.38 7.47 -13.68
CA LEU A 130 8.34 8.51 -13.80
C LEU A 130 7.47 8.30 -15.05
N ARG A 131 8.02 7.68 -16.10
CA ARG A 131 7.31 7.25 -17.32
C ARG A 131 6.09 6.36 -17.05
N VAL A 132 6.09 5.60 -15.96
CA VAL A 132 4.99 4.73 -15.53
C VAL A 132 3.80 5.54 -15.03
N VAL A 133 4.04 6.66 -14.36
CA VAL A 133 2.97 7.56 -13.88
C VAL A 133 2.44 8.43 -15.01
N LEU A 134 3.31 8.81 -15.96
CA LEU A 134 2.92 9.54 -17.18
C LEU A 134 2.19 8.67 -18.21
N ASP A 135 2.24 7.34 -18.09
CA ASP A 135 1.43 6.45 -18.93
C ASP A 135 -0.05 6.61 -18.59
N ARG A 136 -0.86 6.97 -19.59
CA ARG A 136 -2.29 7.29 -19.40
C ARG A 136 -3.09 6.15 -18.77
N THR A 137 -2.73 4.91 -19.05
CA THR A 137 -3.43 3.73 -18.49
C THR A 137 -3.07 3.55 -17.03
N ARG A 138 -1.77 3.61 -16.69
CA ARG A 138 -1.28 3.37 -15.34
C ARG A 138 -1.52 4.55 -14.40
N GLY A 139 -1.30 5.78 -14.88
CA GLY A 139 -1.67 7.01 -14.17
C GLY A 139 -3.15 7.06 -13.88
N GLY A 140 -4.00 6.67 -14.84
CA GLY A 140 -5.44 6.54 -14.64
C GLY A 140 -5.80 5.53 -13.54
N SER A 141 -5.16 4.36 -13.52
CA SER A 141 -5.36 3.37 -12.45
C SER A 141 -4.93 3.90 -11.07
N PHE A 142 -3.80 4.61 -10.96
CA PHE A 142 -3.37 5.18 -9.67
C PHE A 142 -4.34 6.24 -9.15
N VAL A 143 -4.86 7.10 -10.03
CA VAL A 143 -5.89 8.08 -9.66
C VAL A 143 -7.17 7.37 -9.22
N ALA A 144 -7.60 6.33 -9.92
CA ALA A 144 -8.79 5.58 -9.53
C ALA A 144 -8.64 4.95 -8.13
N VAL A 145 -7.49 4.34 -7.84
CA VAL A 145 -7.20 3.79 -6.50
C VAL A 145 -7.19 4.89 -5.43
N PHE A 146 -6.60 6.05 -5.74
CA PHE A 146 -6.59 7.20 -4.84
C PHE A 146 -8.01 7.68 -4.51
N VAL A 147 -8.87 7.85 -5.52
CA VAL A 147 -10.25 8.28 -5.33
C VAL A 147 -11.07 7.26 -4.53
N ILE A 148 -10.90 5.96 -4.80
CA ILE A 148 -11.54 4.90 -4.01
C ILE A 148 -11.09 4.98 -2.54
N GLY A 149 -9.79 5.16 -2.30
CA GLY A 149 -9.24 5.30 -0.95
C GLY A 149 -9.74 6.51 -0.19
N MET A 150 -10.03 7.63 -0.86
CA MET A 150 -10.63 8.81 -0.23
C MET A 150 -12.09 8.61 0.19
N GLY A 151 -12.80 7.66 -0.44
CA GLY A 151 -14.23 7.44 -0.24
C GLY A 151 -14.58 6.37 0.80
N MET A 152 -13.61 5.56 1.24
CA MET A 152 -13.76 4.58 2.33
C MET A 152 -13.49 5.22 3.69
#